data_AF-A0A9D7U937-F1
#
_entry.id   AF-A0A9D7U937-F1
#
_cell.length_a   1.000
_cell.length_b   1.000
_cell.length_c   1.000
_cell.angle_alpha   90.00
_cell.angle_beta   90.00
_cell.angle_gamma   90.00
#
_symmetry.space_group_name_H-M   'P 1'
#
loop_
_entity.id
_entity.type
_entity.pdbx_description
1 polymer ?
#
loop_
_entity_poly.entity_id
_entity_poly.type
_entity_poly.pdbx_seq_one_letter_code
_entity_poly.pdbx_strand_id
1 'polypeptide(L)'
;MNTQTPWLKDHYKKYVIILTLIFFGGMYTFCASGMETPIGAYTAYTLNAAISIQYIVNYMRLGRSGQVLYSINAAWLKMIGTAMNTAFMVIHFQGNSYLFFVGVVIFVFDIWYAIVMTRDRMTGKAPSPKQFAAAHGLAVK
;
A
#
# COMPACT_ATOMS: atom_id res chain seq x y z
N MET A 1 24.91 0.90 0.88
CA MET A 1 24.77 -0.40 0.19
C MET A 1 24.03 -0.13 -1.12
N ASN A 2 24.76 0.01 -2.24
CA ASN A 2 24.19 0.25 -3.57
C ASN A 2 23.77 -1.10 -4.18
N THR A 3 22.60 -1.61 -3.78
CA THR A 3 21.99 -2.82 -4.36
C THR A 3 20.90 -2.46 -5.37
N GLN A 4 21.08 -1.41 -6.17
CA GLN A 4 20.24 -1.21 -7.35
C GLN A 4 20.80 -2.10 -8.46
N THR A 5 20.10 -3.20 -8.76
CA THR A 5 20.38 -4.08 -9.92
C THR A 5 20.42 -3.25 -11.21
N PRO A 6 21.60 -2.95 -11.79
CA PRO A 6 21.72 -1.96 -12.86
C PRO A 6 20.92 -2.33 -14.12
N TRP A 7 20.87 -3.63 -14.42
CA TRP A 7 20.17 -4.18 -15.58
C TRP A 7 18.65 -3.90 -15.59
N LEU A 8 18.02 -3.82 -14.40
CA LEU A 8 16.59 -3.55 -14.26
C LEU A 8 16.26 -2.07 -14.54
N LYS A 9 17.20 -1.17 -14.21
CA LYS A 9 17.03 0.28 -14.37
C LYS A 9 17.03 0.68 -15.85
N ASP A 10 17.88 0.05 -16.66
CA ASP A 10 18.02 0.35 -18.09
C ASP A 10 16.79 -0.08 -18.90
N HIS A 11 16.05 -1.08 -18.41
CA HIS A 11 14.88 -1.64 -19.08
C HIS A 11 13.56 -1.32 -18.36
N TYR A 12 13.60 -0.55 -17.26
CA TYR A 12 12.45 -0.26 -16.42
C TYR A 12 11.22 0.19 -17.21
N LYS A 13 11.39 1.16 -18.13
CA LYS A 13 10.28 1.67 -18.95
C LYS A 13 9.62 0.57 -19.78
N LYS A 14 10.41 -0.32 -20.38
CA LYS A 14 9.92 -1.43 -21.19
C LYS A 14 9.16 -2.43 -20.31
N TYR A 15 9.69 -2.78 -19.14
CA TYR A 15 9.01 -3.66 -18.19
C TYR A 15 7.69 -3.08 -17.73
N VAL A 16 7.64 -1.80 -17.38
CA VAL A 16 6.39 -1.14 -16.96
C VAL A 16 5.35 -1.20 -18.07
N ILE A 17 5.73 -0.85 -19.32
CA ILE A 17 4.82 -0.90 -20.45
C ILE A 17 4.29 -2.33 -20.66
N ILE A 18 5.18 -3.32 -20.71
CA ILE A 18 4.79 -4.72 -20.94
C ILE A 18 3.87 -5.23 -19.82
N LEU A 19 4.24 -5.00 -18.55
CA LEU A 19 3.43 -5.43 -17.41
C LEU A 19 2.08 -4.72 -17.37
N THR A 20 2.02 -3.45 -17.78
CA THR A 20 0.76 -2.70 -17.87
C THR A 20 -0.14 -3.27 -18.95
N LEU A 21 0.41 -3.59 -20.12
CA LEU A 21 -0.35 -4.21 -21.22
C LEU A 21 -0.84 -5.62 -20.85
N ILE A 22 -0.01 -6.42 -20.17
CA ILE A 22 -0.42 -7.74 -19.67
C ILE A 22 -1.54 -7.59 -18.65
N PHE A 23 -1.41 -6.67 -17.69
CA PHE A 23 -2.43 -6.43 -16.68
C PHE A 23 -3.75 -5.96 -17.31
N PHE A 24 -3.70 -5.01 -18.25
CA PHE A 24 -4.88 -4.51 -18.94
C PHE A 24 -5.55 -5.61 -19.78
N GLY A 25 -4.76 -6.40 -20.51
CA GLY A 25 -5.26 -7.54 -21.27
C GLY A 25 -5.92 -8.59 -20.38
N GLY A 26 -5.30 -8.92 -19.24
CA GLY A 26 -5.89 -9.82 -18.24
C GLY A 26 -7.18 -9.26 -17.64
N MET A 27 -7.22 -7.98 -17.29
CA MET A 27 -8.44 -7.34 -16.79
C MET A 27 -9.57 -7.36 -17.82
N TYR A 28 -9.26 -7.15 -19.11
CA TYR A 28 -10.24 -7.24 -20.17
C TYR A 28 -10.84 -8.66 -20.28
N THR A 29 -10.02 -9.70 -20.20
CA THR A 29 -10.52 -11.09 -20.24
C THR A 29 -11.30 -11.47 -18.98
N PHE A 30 -10.93 -10.97 -17.80
CA PHE A 30 -11.70 -11.16 -16.55
C PHE A 30 -13.06 -10.45 -16.59
N CYS A 31 -13.14 -9.24 -17.14
CA CYS A 31 -14.42 -8.57 -17.38
C CYS A 31 -15.27 -9.31 -18.42
N ALA A 32 -14.68 -9.74 -19.54
CA ALA A 32 -15.41 -10.43 -20.61
C ALA A 32 -15.97 -11.80 -20.17
N SER A 33 -15.35 -12.46 -19.19
CA SER A 33 -15.81 -13.73 -18.61
C SER A 33 -16.83 -13.57 -17.48
N GLY A 34 -17.17 -12.33 -17.09
CA GLY A 34 -18.10 -12.04 -16.00
C GLY A 34 -17.58 -12.37 -14.60
N MET A 35 -16.29 -12.71 -14.47
CA MET A 35 -15.64 -12.95 -13.18
C MET A 35 -15.33 -11.66 -12.42
N GLU A 36 -15.40 -10.52 -13.09
CA GLU A 36 -15.09 -9.20 -12.56
C GLU A 36 -16.29 -8.27 -12.69
N THR A 37 -16.39 -7.29 -11.77
CA THR A 37 -17.43 -6.26 -11.84
C THR A 37 -17.13 -5.27 -12.98
N PRO A 38 -18.13 -4.53 -13.50
CA PRO A 38 -17.92 -3.55 -14.58
C PRO A 38 -16.88 -2.46 -14.25
N ILE A 39 -16.62 -2.24 -12.96
CA ILE A 39 -15.69 -1.23 -12.44
C ILE A 39 -14.35 -1.87 -12.01
N GLY A 40 -14.21 -3.20 -12.04
CA GLY A 40 -12.99 -3.88 -11.60
C GLY A 40 -12.81 -3.94 -10.08
N ALA A 41 -13.91 -3.88 -9.32
CA ALA A 41 -13.92 -3.79 -7.87
C ALA A 41 -13.21 -4.97 -7.17
N TYR A 42 -13.33 -6.21 -7.66
CA TYR A 42 -12.72 -7.37 -7.00
C TYR A 42 -11.20 -7.33 -7.09
N THR A 43 -10.67 -7.13 -8.30
CA THR A 43 -9.22 -7.00 -8.50
C THR A 43 -8.66 -5.78 -7.77
N ALA A 44 -9.36 -4.64 -7.79
CA ALA A 44 -8.93 -3.44 -7.07
C ALA A 44 -8.84 -3.68 -5.56
N TYR A 45 -9.84 -4.33 -4.96
CA TYR A 45 -9.81 -4.65 -3.53
C TYR A 45 -8.75 -5.69 -3.18
N THR A 46 -8.57 -6.70 -4.02
CA THR A 46 -7.52 -7.71 -3.83
C THR A 46 -6.14 -7.07 -3.82
N LEU A 47 -5.87 -6.19 -4.79
CA LEU A 47 -4.62 -5.43 -4.84
C LEU A 47 -4.45 -4.54 -3.62
N ASN A 48 -5.52 -3.88 -3.17
CA ASN A 48 -5.46 -3.00 -2.02
C ASN A 48 -5.18 -3.77 -0.71
N ALA A 49 -5.73 -4.98 -0.57
CA ALA A 49 -5.40 -5.89 0.53
C ALA A 49 -3.93 -6.31 0.48
N ALA A 50 -3.43 -6.73 -0.69
CA ALA A 50 -2.02 -7.09 -0.87
C ALA A 50 -1.08 -5.93 -0.52
N ILE A 51 -1.39 -4.72 -0.99
CA ILE A 51 -0.62 -3.50 -0.65
C ILE A 51 -0.65 -3.27 0.86
N SER A 52 -1.79 -3.41 1.52
CA SER A 52 -1.92 -3.18 2.96
C SER A 52 -1.10 -4.14 3.81
N ILE A 53 -1.09 -5.42 3.43
CA ILE A 53 -0.19 -6.41 4.02
C ILE A 53 1.28 -6.07 3.73
N GLN A 54 1.60 -5.68 2.49
CA GLN A 54 2.97 -5.35 2.10
C GLN A 54 3.54 -4.15 2.87
N TYR A 55 2.69 -3.16 3.22
CA TYR A 55 3.10 -2.00 4.01
C TYR A 55 3.63 -2.41 5.39
N ILE A 56 2.90 -3.28 6.10
CA ILE A 56 3.33 -3.70 7.43
C ILE A 56 4.57 -4.60 7.37
N VAL A 57 4.63 -5.53 6.41
CA VAL A 57 5.77 -6.43 6.23
C VAL A 57 7.03 -5.63 5.90
N ASN A 58 6.94 -4.67 4.97
CA ASN A 58 8.09 -3.82 4.62
C ASN A 58 8.50 -2.92 5.78
N TYR A 59 7.54 -2.35 6.51
CA TYR A 59 7.83 -1.52 7.69
C TYR A 59 8.61 -2.29 8.76
N MET A 60 8.22 -3.54 9.01
CA MET A 60 8.92 -4.42 9.95
C MET A 60 10.30 -4.86 9.44
N ARG A 61 10.45 -5.06 8.12
CA ARG A 61 11.69 -5.51 7.49
C ARG A 61 12.77 -4.43 7.41
N LEU A 62 12.38 -3.18 7.17
CA LEU A 62 13.29 -2.08 6.83
C LEU A 62 14.11 -1.54 8.03
N GLY A 63 13.78 -1.94 9.25
CA GLY A 63 14.50 -1.54 10.47
C GLY A 63 14.54 -0.02 10.67
N ARG A 64 15.38 0.43 11.63
CA ARG A 64 15.39 1.82 12.11
C ARG A 64 15.60 2.87 11.02
N SER A 65 16.53 2.65 10.10
CA SER A 65 16.88 3.61 9.05
C SER A 65 15.85 3.69 7.93
N GLY A 66 15.17 2.59 7.61
CA GLY A 66 14.13 2.59 6.58
C GLY A 66 12.76 3.01 7.11
N GLN A 67 12.49 2.86 8.40
CA GLN A 67 11.26 3.33 9.05
C GLN A 67 11.09 4.86 8.99
N VAL A 68 12.19 5.62 8.83
CA VAL A 68 12.18 7.08 8.66
C VAL A 68 11.48 7.50 7.36
N LEU A 69 11.50 6.65 6.33
CA LEU A 69 10.84 6.93 5.04
C LEU A 69 9.31 6.85 5.13
N TYR A 70 8.78 6.26 6.21
CA TYR A 70 7.34 6.12 6.40
C TYR A 70 6.77 7.32 7.15
N SER A 71 5.74 7.93 6.56
CA SER A 71 5.02 9.07 7.12
C SER A 71 3.72 8.64 7.78
N ILE A 72 3.48 9.10 9.02
CA ILE A 72 2.22 8.84 9.74
C ILE A 72 1.05 9.51 9.04
N ASN A 73 1.28 10.65 8.39
CA ASN A 73 0.25 11.35 7.62
C ASN A 73 -0.17 10.51 6.40
N ALA A 74 0.79 9.83 5.76
CA ALA A 74 0.49 8.91 4.66
C ALA A 74 -0.31 7.68 5.15
N ALA A 75 -0.02 7.18 6.35
CA ALA A 75 -0.80 6.10 6.97
C ALA A 75 -2.27 6.51 7.21
N TRP A 76 -2.49 7.71 7.75
CA TRP A 76 -3.85 8.26 7.97
C TRP A 76 -4.60 8.55 6.66
N LEU A 77 -3.93 9.15 5.68
CA LEU A 77 -4.53 9.39 4.35
C LEU A 77 -4.93 8.08 3.68
N LYS A 78 -4.10 7.05 3.81
CA LYS A 78 -4.41 5.72 3.30
C LYS A 78 -5.66 5.15 3.98
N MET A 79 -5.74 5.19 5.32
CA MET A 79 -6.91 4.74 6.07
C MET A 79 -8.20 5.46 5.67
N ILE A 80 -8.14 6.77 5.48
CA ILE A 80 -9.31 7.55 5.04
C ILE A 80 -9.73 7.14 3.63
N GLY A 81 -8.77 7.00 2.71
CA GLY A 81 -9.04 6.55 1.34
C GLY A 81 -9.64 5.15 1.29
N THR A 82 -9.12 4.21 2.09
CA THR A 82 -9.64 2.83 2.16
C THR A 82 -11.03 2.79 2.79
N ALA A 83 -11.28 3.57 3.84
CA ALA A 83 -12.60 3.69 4.46
C ALA A 83 -13.65 4.29 3.50
N MET A 84 -13.31 5.36 2.78
CA MET A 84 -14.21 5.96 1.77
C MET A 84 -14.55 4.99 0.66
N ASN A 85 -13.54 4.28 0.12
CA ASN A 85 -13.77 3.26 -0.90
C ASN A 85 -14.63 2.10 -0.37
N THR A 86 -14.45 1.71 0.90
CA THR A 86 -15.24 0.62 1.53
C THR A 86 -16.69 1.04 1.70
N ALA A 87 -16.93 2.26 2.17
CA ALA A 87 -18.28 2.81 2.27
C ALA A 87 -18.96 2.89 0.88
N PHE A 88 -18.25 3.35 -0.15
CA PHE A 88 -18.78 3.42 -1.51
C PHE A 88 -19.18 2.05 -2.05
N MET A 89 -18.33 1.03 -1.87
CA MET A 89 -18.60 -0.33 -2.34
C MET A 89 -19.75 -1.00 -1.57
N VAL A 90 -19.87 -0.75 -0.27
CA VAL A 90 -21.01 -1.27 0.53
C VAL A 90 -22.33 -0.65 0.06
N ILE A 91 -22.33 0.62 -0.35
CA ILE A 91 -23.53 1.30 -0.86
C ILE A 91 -23.89 0.83 -2.27
N HIS A 92 -22.92 0.69 -3.18
CA HIS A 92 -23.17 0.34 -4.58
C HIS A 92 -23.33 -1.16 -4.85
N PHE A 93 -22.61 -2.01 -4.12
CA PHE A 93 -22.60 -3.46 -4.29
C PHE A 93 -23.13 -4.16 -3.04
N GLN A 94 -24.36 -3.81 -2.66
CA GLN A 94 -25.05 -4.39 -1.51
C GLN A 94 -25.11 -5.92 -1.65
N GLY A 95 -24.69 -6.64 -0.61
CA GLY A 95 -24.73 -8.11 -0.56
C GLY A 95 -23.49 -8.83 -1.10
N ASN A 96 -22.45 -8.10 -1.53
CA ASN A 96 -21.22 -8.73 -1.98
C ASN A 96 -20.29 -9.11 -0.81
N SER A 97 -20.46 -10.33 -0.30
CA SER A 97 -19.69 -10.86 0.84
C SER A 97 -18.18 -10.84 0.62
N TYR A 98 -17.71 -10.98 -0.63
CA TYR A 98 -16.29 -10.94 -0.96
C TYR A 98 -15.71 -9.54 -0.75
N LEU A 99 -16.33 -8.50 -1.31
CA LEU A 99 -15.88 -7.12 -1.14
C LEU A 99 -15.88 -6.70 0.32
N PHE A 100 -16.89 -7.12 1.09
CA PHE A 100 -16.95 -6.85 2.52
C PHE A 100 -15.81 -7.55 3.27
N PHE A 101 -15.58 -8.85 3.02
CA PHE A 101 -14.48 -9.59 3.64
C PHE A 101 -13.12 -8.95 3.34
N VAL A 102 -12.83 -8.65 2.07
CA VAL A 102 -11.55 -8.04 1.69
C VAL A 102 -11.42 -6.63 2.27
N GLY A 103 -12.51 -5.86 2.33
CA GLY A 103 -12.56 -4.56 3.01
C GLY A 103 -12.19 -4.66 4.49
N VAL A 104 -12.74 -5.64 5.21
CA VAL A 104 -12.38 -5.90 6.62
C VAL A 104 -10.90 -6.27 6.75
N VAL A 105 -10.37 -7.12 5.86
CA VAL A 105 -8.95 -7.46 5.86
C VAL A 105 -8.08 -6.21 5.68
N ILE A 106 -8.38 -5.35 4.70
CA ILE A 106 -7.67 -4.09 4.48
C ILE A 106 -7.68 -3.24 5.75
N PHE A 107 -8.86 -3.06 6.35
CA PHE A 107 -9.04 -2.24 7.55
C PHE A 107 -8.23 -2.76 8.75
N VAL A 108 -8.22 -4.07 8.98
CA VAL A 108 -7.44 -4.69 10.06
C VAL A 108 -5.94 -4.44 9.87
N PHE A 109 -5.42 -4.64 8.65
CA PHE A 109 -4.00 -4.42 8.36
C PHE A 109 -3.61 -2.93 8.41
N ASP A 110 -4.48 -2.03 7.96
CA ASP A 110 -4.26 -0.59 8.04
C ASP A 110 -4.21 -0.10 9.49
N ILE A 111 -5.14 -0.55 10.34
CA ILE A 111 -5.11 -0.25 11.78
C ILE A 111 -3.86 -0.83 12.42
N TRP A 112 -3.54 -2.09 12.14
CA TRP A 112 -2.36 -2.74 12.71
C TRP A 112 -1.08 -1.96 12.35
N TYR A 113 -0.94 -1.58 11.09
CA TYR A 113 0.17 -0.75 10.62
C TYR A 113 0.21 0.61 11.35
N ALA A 114 -0.93 1.29 11.48
CA ALA A 114 -1.00 2.58 12.18
C ALA A 114 -0.63 2.45 13.67
N ILE A 115 -1.09 1.40 14.35
CA ILE A 115 -0.76 1.12 15.76
C ILE A 115 0.73 0.88 15.93
N VAL A 116 1.31 -0.02 15.12
CA VAL A 116 2.75 -0.35 15.18
C VAL A 116 3.59 0.90 14.96
N MET A 117 3.25 1.69 13.94
CA MET A 117 3.96 2.92 13.63
C MET A 117 3.86 3.97 14.74
N THR A 118 2.67 4.13 15.32
CA THR A 118 2.45 5.07 16.42
C THR A 118 3.23 4.65 17.67
N ARG A 119 3.19 3.36 18.03
CA ARG A 119 3.95 2.78 19.14
C ARG A 119 5.46 2.94 18.95
N ASP A 120 5.98 2.64 17.77
CA ASP A 120 7.42 2.73 17.48
C ASP A 120 7.92 4.18 17.52
N ARG A 121 7.07 5.15 17.15
CA ARG A 121 7.37 6.58 17.31
C ARG A 121 7.33 7.03 18.78
N MET A 122 6.33 6.62 19.55
CA MET A 122 6.22 6.95 20.98
C MET A 122 7.39 6.38 21.79
N THR A 123 7.86 5.17 21.45
CA THR A 123 9.00 4.51 22.12
C THR A 123 10.37 4.99 21.63
N GLY A 124 10.42 5.95 20.70
CA GLY A 124 11.68 6.45 20.12
C GLY A 124 12.44 5.40 19.29
N LYS A 125 11.80 4.29 18.93
CA LYS A 125 12.39 3.25 18.07
C LYS A 125 12.48 3.71 16.64
N ALA A 126 11.47 4.41 16.13
CA ALA A 126 11.45 4.98 14.78
C ALA A 126 11.56 6.52 14.87
N PRO A 127 12.76 7.13 14.71
CA PRO A 127 12.89 8.57 14.71
C PRO A 127 12.11 9.17 13.54
N SER A 128 11.40 10.27 13.78
CA SER A 128 10.79 11.05 12.69
C SER A 128 11.87 11.55 11.72
N PRO A 129 11.53 11.86 10.45
CA PRO A 129 12.46 12.44 9.49
C PRO A 129 13.26 13.62 10.06
N LYS A 130 12.61 14.47 10.87
CA LYS A 130 13.25 15.61 11.55
C LYS A 130 14.25 15.17 12.61
N GLN A 131 13.91 14.17 13.42
CA GLN A 131 14.79 13.62 14.45
C GLN A 131 15.99 12.88 13.85
N PHE A 132 15.79 12.15 12.75
CA PHE A 132 16.87 11.48 12.03
C PHE A 132 17.83 12.50 11.40
N ALA A 133 17.29 13.53 10.74
CA ALA A 133 18.09 14.61 10.17
C ALA A 133 18.89 15.38 11.25
N ALA A 134 18.26 15.69 12.39
CA ALA A 134 18.92 16.32 13.53
C ALA A 134 20.06 15.43 14.12
N ALA A 135 19.84 14.12 14.24
CA ALA A 135 20.85 13.17 14.73
C ALA A 135 22.05 12.99 13.78
N HIS A 136 21.89 13.31 12.51
CA HIS A 136 22.93 13.19 11.48
C HIS A 136 23.46 14.55 10.97
N GLY A 137 23.11 15.67 11.63
CA GLY A 137 23.56 17.01 11.26
C GLY A 137 23.06 17.48 9.88
N LEU A 138 21.98 16.88 9.36
CA LEU A 138 21.38 17.25 8.09
C LEU A 138 20.35 18.36 8.31
N ALA A 139 20.49 19.49 7.60
CA ALA A 139 19.51 20.57 7.66
C ALA A 139 18.17 20.09 7.06
N VAL A 140 17.13 20.06 7.89
CA VAL A 140 15.75 19.85 7.44
C VAL A 140 15.29 21.15 6.78
N LYS A 141 15.18 21.18 5.44
CA LYS A 141 14.42 22.22 4.74
C LYS A 141 12.93 21.90 4.77
#